data_AF-A0A097ER50-F1
#
_entry.id   AF-A0A097ER50-F1
#
_cell.length_a   1.000
_cell.length_b   1.000
_cell.length_c   1.000
_cell.angle_alpha   90.00
_cell.angle_beta   90.00
_cell.angle_gamma   90.00
#
_symmetry.space_group_name_H-M   'P 1'
#
loop_
_entity.id
_entity.type
_entity.pdbx_description
1 polymer ?
#
loop_
_entity_poly.entity_id
_entity_poly.type
_entity_poly.pdbx_seq_one_letter_code
_entity_poly.pdbx_strand_id
1 'polypeptide(L)'
;MNVLVCRPTKDAKDLSEKLQKNGVAAVCLPTIKIKLINVEINLEAYTSIIFTSKYAVESLFNSIPVKSLKGKKIYSVGASTAAYLEKYEIDAIYPAKYNSKALVQLIQRNNISKERFLVVSGVSGNDLLVTELSKQTICKKLEVYERVFEDEQFLATEYKNLFSDAEPDVIITTSLDVFKSLNRILEKTQLSEQAIITITSSKMLEFVNKEGFKNTLKLERLNNNYICKQILELIEAKDVDRKKHSTTRKS
;
A
#
# COMPACT_ATOMS: atom_id res chain seq x y z
N MET A 1 -5.48 8.96 21.22
CA MET A 1 -4.25 8.75 20.42
C MET A 1 -4.36 9.52 19.13
N ASN A 2 -3.29 10.20 18.74
CA ASN A 2 -3.17 10.89 17.47
C ASN A 2 -2.57 9.95 16.42
N VAL A 3 -3.20 9.86 15.26
CA VAL A 3 -2.81 8.95 14.18
C VAL A 3 -2.41 9.77 12.95
N LEU A 4 -1.18 9.59 12.49
CA LEU A 4 -0.68 10.18 11.25
C LEU A 4 -0.81 9.18 10.10
N VAL A 5 -1.47 9.56 9.01
CA VAL A 5 -1.68 8.71 7.83
C VAL A 5 -0.83 9.18 6.66
N CYS A 6 0.21 8.41 6.31
CA CYS A 6 1.25 8.83 5.36
C CYS A 6 1.06 8.34 3.90
N ARG A 7 -0.10 7.80 3.58
CA ARG A 7 -0.40 7.14 2.29
C ARG A 7 -0.55 8.18 1.14
N PRO A 8 -0.57 7.77 -0.14
CA PRO A 8 -0.93 8.68 -1.23
C PRO A 8 -2.24 9.41 -0.96
N THR A 9 -2.38 10.65 -1.44
CA THR A 9 -3.42 11.62 -1.03
C THR A 9 -4.83 11.05 -0.87
N LYS A 10 -5.36 10.39 -1.91
CA LYS A 10 -6.70 9.79 -1.89
C LYS A 10 -6.83 8.70 -0.82
N ASP A 11 -5.82 7.82 -0.73
CA ASP A 11 -5.79 6.73 0.24
C ASP A 11 -5.67 7.22 1.68
N ALA A 12 -4.86 8.26 1.90
CA ALA A 12 -4.69 8.86 3.20
C ALA A 12 -5.98 9.54 3.66
N LYS A 13 -6.64 10.28 2.77
CA LYS A 13 -7.92 10.94 3.05
C LYS A 13 -9.00 9.91 3.40
N ASP A 14 -9.21 8.91 2.53
CA ASP A 14 -10.24 7.88 2.74
C ASP A 14 -10.04 7.13 4.06
N LEU A 15 -8.78 6.83 4.44
CA LEU A 15 -8.49 6.15 5.69
C LEU A 15 -8.65 7.09 6.91
N SER A 16 -8.21 8.34 6.80
CA SER A 16 -8.33 9.33 7.88
C SER A 16 -9.79 9.61 8.20
N GLU A 17 -10.63 9.84 7.19
CA GLU A 17 -12.07 10.03 7.37
C GLU A 17 -12.73 8.81 8.02
N LYS A 18 -12.29 7.59 7.64
CA LYS A 18 -12.81 6.37 8.25
C LYS A 18 -12.44 6.25 9.72
N LEU A 19 -11.19 6.58 10.08
CA LEU A 19 -10.72 6.59 11.47
C LEU A 19 -11.46 7.65 12.29
N GLN A 20 -11.62 8.86 11.76
CA GLN A 20 -12.35 9.97 12.39
C GLN A 20 -13.82 9.61 12.68
N LYS A 21 -14.50 8.93 11.74
CA LYS A 21 -15.87 8.40 11.94
C LYS A 21 -15.98 7.42 13.10
N ASN A 22 -14.88 6.82 13.54
CA ASN A 22 -14.81 5.94 14.71
C ASN A 22 -14.19 6.64 15.94
N GLY A 23 -14.19 7.98 15.98
CA GLY A 23 -13.72 8.76 17.11
C GLY A 23 -12.20 8.85 17.26
N VAL A 24 -11.43 8.42 16.25
CA VAL A 24 -9.96 8.49 16.28
C VAL A 24 -9.49 9.83 15.72
N ALA A 25 -8.61 10.52 16.45
CA ALA A 25 -7.94 11.72 15.98
C ALA A 25 -6.90 11.36 14.91
N ALA A 26 -7.34 11.29 13.65
CA ALA A 26 -6.49 10.96 12.51
C ALA A 26 -6.29 12.17 11.60
N VAL A 27 -5.03 12.40 11.19
CA VAL A 27 -4.64 13.46 10.24
C VAL A 27 -3.84 12.87 9.08
N CYS A 28 -3.99 13.44 7.90
CA CYS A 28 -3.29 12.98 6.70
C CYS A 28 -2.04 13.82 6.44
N LEU A 29 -0.92 13.15 6.14
CA LEU A 29 0.29 13.75 5.58
C LEU A 29 0.80 12.85 4.47
N PRO A 30 0.25 12.94 3.24
CA PRO A 30 0.72 12.11 2.15
C PRO A 30 2.21 12.33 1.92
N THR A 31 3.03 11.28 1.94
CA THR A 31 4.49 11.42 1.78
C THR A 31 4.97 11.10 0.38
N ILE A 32 4.09 10.53 -0.45
CA ILE A 32 4.37 10.23 -1.85
C ILE A 32 3.17 10.60 -2.72
N LYS A 33 3.45 10.97 -3.96
CA LYS A 33 2.48 11.10 -5.05
C LYS A 33 2.51 9.86 -5.93
N ILE A 34 1.36 9.53 -6.51
CA ILE A 34 1.27 8.59 -7.62
C ILE A 34 1.17 9.42 -8.89
N LYS A 35 2.22 9.40 -9.71
CA LYS A 35 2.21 10.04 -11.02
C LYS A 35 1.88 8.99 -12.07
N LEU A 36 0.75 9.19 -12.74
CA LEU A 36 0.31 8.32 -13.83
C LEU A 36 1.20 8.57 -15.06
N ILE A 37 1.52 7.50 -15.77
CA ILE A 37 2.28 7.52 -17.01
C ILE A 37 1.32 7.13 -18.12
N ASN A 38 1.12 8.03 -19.07
CA ASN A 38 0.34 7.73 -20.27
C ASN A 38 1.13 6.74 -21.13
N VAL A 39 0.46 5.67 -21.54
CA VAL A 39 1.09 4.58 -22.30
C VAL A 39 0.31 4.31 -23.58
N GLU A 40 1.06 4.09 -24.66
CA GLU A 40 0.53 3.49 -25.88
C GLU A 40 0.91 2.01 -25.89
N ILE A 41 -0.09 1.14 -25.95
CA ILE A 41 0.11 -0.30 -25.92
C ILE A 41 -0.87 -1.02 -26.83
N ASN A 42 -0.34 -1.90 -27.68
CA ASN A 42 -1.17 -2.86 -28.40
C ASN A 42 -1.48 -4.06 -27.49
N LEU A 43 -2.72 -4.11 -26.98
CA LEU A 43 -3.16 -5.20 -26.13
C LEU A 43 -3.53 -6.49 -26.89
N GLU A 44 -3.70 -6.46 -28.20
CA GLU A 44 -4.03 -7.66 -29.00
C GLU A 44 -2.94 -8.73 -28.93
N ALA A 45 -1.69 -8.31 -28.71
CA ALA A 45 -0.55 -9.20 -28.52
C ALA A 45 -0.58 -10.00 -27.20
N TYR A 46 -1.56 -9.75 -26.33
CA TYR A 46 -1.68 -10.35 -25.01
C TYR A 46 -3.07 -10.95 -24.79
N THR A 47 -3.08 -12.19 -24.31
CA THR A 47 -4.31 -12.91 -23.91
C THR A 47 -4.66 -12.67 -22.45
N SER A 48 -3.66 -12.33 -21.64
CA SER A 48 -3.76 -12.30 -20.18
C SER A 48 -3.11 -11.04 -19.62
N ILE A 49 -3.78 -10.35 -18.70
CA ILE A 49 -3.30 -9.11 -18.09
C ILE A 49 -3.20 -9.29 -16.58
N ILE A 50 -2.08 -8.88 -15.99
CA ILE A 50 -1.83 -8.97 -14.55
C ILE A 50 -1.69 -7.57 -13.97
N PHE A 51 -2.55 -7.21 -13.02
CA PHE A 51 -2.46 -5.93 -12.30
C PHE A 51 -1.77 -6.11 -10.94
N THR A 52 -0.70 -5.36 -10.71
CA THR A 52 0.04 -5.44 -9.45
C THR A 52 -0.47 -4.49 -8.36
N SER A 53 -1.35 -3.55 -8.69
CA SER A 53 -1.94 -2.62 -7.73
C SER A 53 -3.17 -1.92 -8.33
N LYS A 54 -4.00 -1.29 -7.50
CA LYS A 54 -5.07 -0.40 -7.98
C LYS A 54 -4.55 0.76 -8.82
N TYR A 55 -3.35 1.29 -8.52
CA TYR A 55 -2.75 2.38 -9.31
C TYR A 55 -2.34 1.91 -10.72
N ALA A 56 -1.99 0.64 -10.88
CA ALA A 56 -1.77 0.06 -12.20
C ALA A 56 -3.08 0.00 -13.02
N VAL A 57 -4.21 -0.29 -12.35
CA VAL A 57 -5.55 -0.27 -12.96
C VAL A 57 -5.93 1.15 -13.36
N GLU A 58 -5.88 2.09 -12.40
CA GLU A 58 -6.20 3.51 -12.61
C GLU A 58 -5.39 4.10 -13.77
N SER A 59 -4.08 3.86 -13.79
CA SER A 59 -3.22 4.44 -14.82
C SER A 59 -3.42 3.84 -16.20
N LEU A 60 -3.60 2.52 -16.29
CA LEU A 60 -3.87 1.89 -17.58
C LEU A 60 -5.19 2.42 -18.16
N PHE A 61 -6.25 2.49 -17.35
CA PHE A 61 -7.54 3.00 -17.81
C PHE A 61 -7.59 4.52 -18.02
N ASN A 62 -6.59 5.26 -17.53
CA ASN A 62 -6.37 6.64 -17.95
C ASN A 62 -5.83 6.71 -19.39
N SER A 63 -5.11 5.69 -19.85
CA SER A 63 -4.47 5.67 -21.17
C SER A 63 -5.32 4.97 -22.24
N ILE A 64 -6.11 3.97 -21.84
CA ILE A 64 -6.88 3.15 -22.78
C ILE A 64 -8.32 2.91 -22.30
N PRO A 65 -9.28 2.68 -23.22
CA PRO A 65 -10.63 2.29 -22.87
C PRO A 65 -10.67 0.94 -22.13
N VAL A 66 -11.51 0.83 -21.10
CA VAL A 66 -11.76 -0.42 -20.36
C VAL A 66 -12.13 -1.59 -21.29
N LYS A 67 -12.96 -1.31 -22.31
CA LYS A 67 -13.39 -2.29 -23.33
C LYS A 67 -12.24 -2.97 -24.08
N SER A 68 -11.04 -2.39 -24.08
CA SER A 68 -9.85 -2.99 -24.69
C SER A 68 -9.38 -4.27 -23.97
N LEU A 69 -9.89 -4.53 -22.76
CA LEU A 69 -9.65 -5.78 -22.03
C LEU A 69 -10.66 -6.89 -22.35
N LYS A 70 -11.67 -6.64 -23.19
CA LYS A 70 -12.70 -7.64 -23.53
C LYS A 70 -12.06 -8.92 -24.06
N GLY A 71 -12.49 -10.06 -23.53
CA GLY A 71 -12.01 -11.39 -23.91
C GLY A 71 -10.62 -11.76 -23.37
N LYS A 72 -10.00 -10.92 -22.54
CA LYS A 72 -8.71 -11.22 -21.90
C LYS A 72 -8.91 -11.80 -20.51
N LYS A 73 -7.99 -12.67 -20.11
CA LYS A 73 -7.97 -13.22 -18.75
C LYS A 73 -7.29 -12.23 -17.82
N ILE A 74 -7.99 -11.78 -16.79
CA ILE A 74 -7.48 -10.76 -15.88
C ILE A 74 -7.04 -11.41 -14.57
N TYR A 75 -5.85 -11.04 -14.12
CA TYR A 75 -5.30 -11.45 -12.84
C TYR A 75 -4.96 -10.22 -12.01
N SER A 76 -4.95 -10.41 -10.69
CA SER A 76 -4.38 -9.43 -9.78
C SER A 76 -3.59 -10.08 -8.67
N VAL A 77 -2.65 -9.34 -8.08
CA VAL A 77 -1.80 -9.84 -6.98
C VAL A 77 -2.56 -10.10 -5.68
N GLY A 78 -3.82 -9.67 -5.57
CA GLY A 78 -4.72 -10.08 -4.49
C GLY A 78 -6.03 -9.30 -4.43
N ALA A 79 -6.86 -9.69 -3.46
CA ALA A 79 -8.27 -9.31 -3.37
C ALA A 79 -8.56 -7.80 -3.41
N SER A 80 -7.71 -6.95 -2.84
CA SER A 80 -7.96 -5.50 -2.86
C SER A 80 -7.85 -4.89 -4.25
N THR A 81 -7.00 -5.43 -5.12
CA THR A 81 -6.89 -4.99 -6.51
C THR A 81 -8.04 -5.56 -7.34
N ALA A 82 -8.43 -6.82 -7.09
CA ALA A 82 -9.61 -7.41 -7.71
C ALA A 82 -10.90 -6.62 -7.39
N ALA A 83 -11.15 -6.30 -6.12
CA ALA A 83 -12.28 -5.47 -5.70
C ALA A 83 -12.24 -4.04 -6.31
N TYR A 84 -11.06 -3.55 -6.71
CA TYR A 84 -10.95 -2.29 -7.42
C TYR A 84 -11.34 -2.41 -8.90
N LEU A 85 -11.00 -3.55 -9.54
CA LEU A 85 -11.38 -3.87 -10.91
C LEU A 85 -12.89 -4.09 -11.08
N GLU A 86 -13.58 -4.56 -10.04
CA GLU A 86 -15.05 -4.70 -10.04
C GLU A 86 -15.79 -3.38 -10.34
N LYS A 87 -15.20 -2.22 -10.00
CA LYS A 87 -15.74 -0.89 -10.36
C LYS A 87 -15.80 -0.64 -11.87
N TYR A 88 -15.04 -1.41 -12.63
CA TYR A 88 -14.97 -1.39 -14.09
C TYR A 88 -15.65 -2.63 -14.69
N GLU A 89 -16.44 -3.37 -13.89
CA GLU A 89 -17.12 -4.60 -14.29
C GLU A 89 -16.14 -5.68 -14.78
N ILE A 90 -14.94 -5.73 -14.20
CA ILE A 90 -13.89 -6.69 -14.54
C ILE A 90 -13.62 -7.60 -13.35
N ASP A 91 -13.89 -8.89 -13.56
CA ASP A 91 -13.47 -9.94 -12.64
C ASP A 91 -11.99 -10.27 -12.82
N ALA A 92 -11.28 -10.45 -11.72
CA ALA A 92 -9.88 -10.83 -11.73
C ALA A 92 -9.64 -12.11 -10.92
N ILE A 93 -8.77 -12.97 -11.42
CA ILE A 93 -8.28 -14.15 -10.70
C ILE A 93 -7.14 -13.71 -9.77
N TYR A 94 -7.17 -14.11 -8.51
CA TYR A 94 -6.15 -13.71 -7.53
C TYR A 94 -5.86 -14.80 -6.49
N PRO A 95 -4.64 -14.82 -5.91
CA PRO A 95 -4.29 -15.78 -4.87
C PRO A 95 -4.90 -15.41 -3.52
N ALA A 96 -5.16 -16.41 -2.67
CA ALA A 96 -5.59 -16.19 -1.29
C ALA A 96 -4.55 -15.40 -0.46
N LYS A 97 -3.25 -15.62 -0.72
CA LYS A 97 -2.15 -14.85 -0.12
C LYS A 97 -1.74 -13.73 -1.06
N TYR A 98 -1.77 -12.49 -0.56
CA TYR A 98 -1.39 -11.28 -1.31
C TYR A 98 0.13 -11.22 -1.53
N ASN A 99 0.63 -11.73 -2.66
CA ASN A 99 1.99 -11.48 -3.18
C ASN A 99 2.19 -12.10 -4.58
N SER A 100 3.21 -11.62 -5.31
CA SER A 100 3.59 -12.11 -6.63
C SER A 100 3.91 -13.60 -6.66
N LYS A 101 4.55 -14.17 -5.61
CA LYS A 101 4.91 -15.59 -5.56
C LYS A 101 3.68 -16.50 -5.56
N ALA A 102 2.67 -16.15 -4.75
CA ALA A 102 1.42 -16.89 -4.69
C ALA A 102 0.64 -16.80 -6.01
N LEU A 103 0.68 -15.64 -6.69
CA LEU A 103 0.04 -15.50 -8.01
C LEU A 103 0.75 -16.33 -9.08
N VAL A 104 2.09 -16.38 -9.10
CA VAL A 104 2.85 -17.26 -10.01
C VAL A 104 2.42 -18.72 -9.82
N GLN A 105 2.37 -19.19 -8.57
CA GLN A 105 1.93 -20.56 -8.25
C GLN A 105 0.51 -20.83 -8.71
N LEU A 106 -0.41 -19.85 -8.56
CA LEU A 106 -1.78 -19.98 -9.01
C LEU A 106 -1.87 -20.10 -10.54
N ILE A 107 -1.15 -19.25 -11.26
CA ILE A 107 -1.13 -19.23 -12.74
C ILE A 107 -0.55 -20.54 -13.28
N GLN A 108 0.57 -21.00 -12.72
CA GLN A 108 1.29 -22.21 -13.15
C GLN A 108 0.58 -23.53 -12.80
N ARG A 109 -0.58 -23.50 -12.13
CA ARG A 109 -1.44 -24.71 -11.99
C ARG A 109 -2.02 -25.17 -13.33
N ASN A 110 -2.07 -24.29 -14.32
CA ASN A 110 -2.57 -24.57 -15.64
C ASN A 110 -1.42 -24.56 -16.66
N ASN A 111 -1.62 -25.20 -17.82
CA ASN A 111 -0.71 -25.03 -18.95
C ASN A 111 -0.88 -23.63 -19.55
N ILE A 112 0.18 -22.81 -19.45
CA ILE A 112 0.18 -21.42 -19.91
C ILE A 112 0.93 -21.18 -21.23
N SER A 113 1.40 -22.24 -21.90
CA SER A 113 2.20 -22.13 -23.13
C SER A 113 1.53 -21.36 -24.28
N LYS A 114 0.19 -21.28 -24.28
CA LYS A 114 -0.61 -20.50 -25.25
C LYS A 114 -1.04 -19.12 -24.72
N GLU A 115 -0.85 -18.84 -23.44
CA GLU A 115 -1.19 -17.53 -22.85
C GLU A 115 -0.04 -16.54 -23.10
N ARG A 116 -0.34 -15.28 -23.39
CA ARG A 116 0.64 -14.20 -23.50
C ARG A 116 0.31 -13.12 -22.48
N PHE A 117 1.23 -12.87 -21.56
CA PHE A 117 1.00 -12.04 -20.38
C PHE A 117 1.53 -10.61 -20.53
N LEU A 118 0.74 -9.66 -20.05
CA LEU A 118 1.17 -8.29 -19.77
C LEU A 118 1.05 -8.02 -18.27
N VAL A 119 2.17 -7.77 -17.60
CA VAL A 119 2.23 -7.36 -16.20
C VAL A 119 2.21 -5.84 -16.15
N VAL A 120 1.10 -5.29 -15.69
CA VAL A 120 0.88 -3.85 -15.56
C VAL A 120 1.25 -3.44 -14.13
N SER A 121 2.30 -2.64 -13.99
CA SER A 121 2.89 -2.29 -12.70
C SER A 121 3.31 -0.84 -12.59
N GLY A 122 3.81 -0.45 -11.42
CA GLY A 122 4.56 0.79 -11.27
C GLY A 122 6.01 0.62 -11.70
N VAL A 123 6.69 1.74 -11.95
CA VAL A 123 8.13 1.81 -12.18
C VAL A 123 8.89 1.13 -11.04
N SER A 124 9.89 0.32 -11.39
CA SER A 124 10.70 -0.46 -10.43
C SER A 124 9.88 -1.45 -9.58
N GLY A 125 8.70 -1.85 -10.07
CA GLY A 125 7.91 -2.92 -9.46
C GLY A 125 8.63 -4.27 -9.50
N ASN A 126 8.26 -5.19 -8.60
CA ASN A 126 8.85 -6.52 -8.50
C ASN A 126 8.71 -7.32 -9.81
N ASP A 127 9.83 -7.77 -10.37
CA ASP A 127 9.89 -8.48 -11.66
C ASP A 127 9.59 -9.98 -11.58
N LEU A 128 9.37 -10.55 -10.39
CA LEU A 128 9.15 -11.99 -10.19
C LEU A 128 8.09 -12.59 -11.14
N LEU A 129 6.98 -11.89 -11.38
CA LEU A 129 5.94 -12.35 -12.30
C LEU A 129 6.46 -12.47 -13.73
N VAL A 130 7.23 -11.47 -14.18
CA VAL A 130 7.81 -11.45 -15.52
C VAL A 130 8.87 -12.53 -15.63
N THR A 131 9.78 -12.61 -14.65
CA THR A 131 10.84 -13.62 -14.60
C THR A 131 10.31 -15.05 -14.61
N GLU A 132 9.31 -15.37 -13.78
CA GLU A 132 8.83 -16.74 -13.65
C GLU A 132 7.92 -17.19 -14.80
N LEU A 133 7.04 -16.31 -15.29
CA LEU A 133 6.15 -16.66 -16.39
C LEU A 133 6.87 -16.68 -17.75
N SER A 134 7.93 -15.86 -17.92
CA SER A 134 8.75 -15.85 -19.14
C SER A 134 9.48 -17.16 -19.41
N LYS A 135 9.63 -18.02 -18.38
CA LYS A 135 10.24 -19.35 -18.54
C LYS A 135 9.39 -20.31 -19.38
N GLN A 136 8.09 -20.03 -19.55
CA GLN A 136 7.15 -20.94 -20.20
C GLN A 136 6.39 -20.29 -21.35
N THR A 137 6.30 -18.96 -21.37
CA THR A 137 5.56 -18.23 -22.41
C THR A 137 6.00 -16.76 -22.49
N ILE A 138 5.41 -15.98 -23.39
CA ILE A 138 5.67 -14.54 -23.50
C ILE A 138 5.02 -13.82 -22.32
N CYS A 139 5.84 -13.13 -21.54
CA CYS A 139 5.40 -12.26 -20.47
C CYS A 139 6.19 -10.94 -20.54
N LYS A 140 5.50 -9.82 -20.67
CA LYS A 140 6.12 -8.49 -20.71
C LYS A 140 5.63 -7.62 -19.56
N LYS A 141 6.46 -6.68 -19.14
CA LYS A 141 6.12 -5.64 -18.16
C LYS A 141 5.68 -4.37 -18.89
N LEU A 142 4.68 -3.70 -18.35
CA LEU A 142 4.28 -2.35 -18.72
C LEU A 142 4.22 -1.51 -17.46
N GLU A 143 5.12 -0.53 -17.36
CA GLU A 143 5.18 0.40 -16.23
C GLU A 143 4.29 1.60 -16.54
N VAL A 144 3.22 1.76 -15.77
CA VAL A 144 2.17 2.74 -16.04
C VAL A 144 2.07 3.82 -14.98
N TYR A 145 2.77 3.73 -13.86
CA TYR A 145 2.81 4.82 -12.88
C TYR A 145 4.14 4.83 -12.15
N GLU A 146 4.48 5.96 -11.57
CA GLU A 146 5.65 6.11 -10.71
C GLU A 146 5.23 6.63 -9.33
N ARG A 147 5.97 6.23 -8.30
CA ARG A 147 5.86 6.81 -6.96
C ARG A 147 6.88 7.92 -6.86
N VAL A 148 6.42 9.13 -6.66
CA VAL A 148 7.27 10.31 -6.51
C VAL A 148 7.22 10.73 -5.06
N PHE A 149 8.38 10.94 -4.43
CA PHE A 149 8.39 11.46 -3.07
C PHE A 149 7.89 12.90 -3.08
N GLU A 150 7.14 13.28 -2.05
CA GLU A 150 6.83 14.69 -1.82
C GLU A 150 8.11 15.48 -1.56
N ASP A 151 8.04 16.79 -1.81
CA ASP A 151 9.14 17.68 -1.50
C ASP A 151 9.44 17.67 0.01
N GLU A 152 10.73 17.63 0.36
CA GLU A 152 11.15 17.47 1.76
C GLU A 152 10.80 18.71 2.61
N GLN A 153 10.94 19.92 2.06
CA GLN A 153 10.64 21.15 2.78
C GLN A 153 9.13 21.33 2.98
N PHE A 154 8.35 20.98 1.96
CA PHE A 154 6.91 20.92 2.05
C PHE A 154 6.47 19.93 3.13
N LEU A 155 6.99 18.69 3.11
CA LEU A 155 6.66 17.68 4.12
C LEU A 155 7.03 18.12 5.54
N ALA A 156 8.20 18.71 5.74
CA ALA A 156 8.65 19.17 7.05
C ALA A 156 7.75 20.30 7.59
N THR A 157 7.38 21.24 6.72
CA THR A 157 6.45 22.33 7.06
C THR A 157 5.09 21.79 7.45
N GLU A 158 4.51 20.90 6.66
CA GLU A 158 3.18 20.33 6.94
C GLU A 158 3.18 19.45 8.19
N TYR A 159 4.23 18.64 8.42
CA TYR A 159 4.37 17.88 9.65
C TYR A 159 4.40 18.80 10.89
N LYS A 160 5.18 19.88 10.83
CA LYS A 160 5.25 20.88 11.90
C LYS A 160 3.92 21.61 12.10
N ASN A 161 3.18 21.90 11.03
CA ASN A 161 1.85 22.52 11.14
C ASN A 161 0.84 21.58 11.84
N LEU A 162 0.90 20.28 11.54
CA LEU A 162 -0.02 19.29 12.11
C LEU A 162 0.24 19.01 13.60
N PHE A 163 1.51 18.96 14.01
CA PHE A 163 1.88 18.52 15.35
C PHE A 163 2.55 19.59 16.21
N SER A 164 3.13 20.65 15.65
CA SER A 164 3.94 21.64 16.37
C SER A 164 5.02 20.97 17.23
N ASP A 165 4.85 20.97 18.56
CA ASP A 165 5.72 20.27 19.52
C ASP A 165 5.11 18.94 20.04
N ALA A 166 3.89 18.61 19.62
CA ALA A 166 3.28 17.31 19.86
C ALA A 166 3.82 16.28 18.85
N GLU A 167 3.39 15.03 19.00
CA GLU A 167 3.82 13.92 18.16
C GLU A 167 2.67 12.92 17.93
N PRO A 168 2.70 12.16 16.82
CA PRO A 168 1.76 11.08 16.60
C PRO A 168 2.05 9.89 17.51
N ASP A 169 1.00 9.30 18.09
CA ASP A 169 1.09 8.02 18.80
C ASP A 169 1.25 6.84 17.82
N VAL A 170 0.65 6.98 16.63
CA VAL A 170 0.69 5.96 15.57
C VAL A 170 0.95 6.62 14.21
N ILE A 171 1.92 6.09 13.47
CA ILE A 171 2.26 6.50 12.12
C ILE A 171 1.92 5.36 11.15
N ILE A 172 0.94 5.58 10.28
CA ILE A 172 0.51 4.60 9.29
C ILE A 172 1.33 4.76 8.02
N THR A 173 2.28 3.84 7.83
CA THR A 173 3.01 3.65 6.57
C THR A 173 2.64 2.31 5.93
N THR A 174 2.42 2.30 4.61
CA THR A 174 1.93 1.12 3.88
C THR A 174 2.94 0.54 2.89
N SER A 175 4.13 1.11 2.83
CA SER A 175 5.25 0.61 2.04
C SER A 175 6.56 1.20 2.54
N LEU A 176 7.67 0.58 2.14
CA LEU A 176 9.00 1.10 2.42
C LEU A 176 9.23 2.49 1.79
N ASP A 177 8.67 2.76 0.60
CA ASP A 177 8.76 4.06 -0.06
C ASP A 177 8.06 5.17 0.74
N VAL A 178 6.86 4.87 1.28
CA VAL A 178 6.11 5.81 2.14
C VAL A 178 6.93 6.13 3.40
N PHE A 179 7.52 5.11 4.02
CA PHE A 179 8.37 5.28 5.19
C PHE A 179 9.64 6.09 4.86
N LYS A 180 10.39 5.72 3.82
CA LYS A 180 11.60 6.43 3.41
C LYS A 180 11.34 7.90 3.12
N SER A 181 10.23 8.21 2.43
CA SER A 181 9.90 9.61 2.16
C SER A 181 9.66 10.40 3.46
N LEU A 182 8.95 9.79 4.42
CA LEU A 182 8.72 10.36 5.75
C LEU A 182 10.03 10.50 6.56
N ASN A 183 10.90 9.48 6.54
CA ASN A 183 12.10 9.42 7.37
C ASN A 183 13.04 10.62 7.13
N ARG A 184 13.09 11.12 5.89
CA ARG A 184 13.88 12.31 5.53
C ARG A 184 13.58 13.54 6.39
N ILE A 185 12.33 13.67 6.86
CA ILE A 185 11.95 14.77 7.76
C ILE A 185 12.01 14.37 9.23
N LEU A 186 11.92 13.06 9.54
CA LEU A 186 11.93 12.56 10.92
C LEU A 186 13.32 12.40 11.51
N GLU A 187 14.36 12.21 10.70
CA GLU A 187 15.77 12.17 11.16
C GLU A 187 16.18 13.45 11.93
N LYS A 188 15.43 14.54 11.73
CA LYS A 188 15.63 15.86 12.36
C LYS A 188 14.72 16.09 13.58
N THR A 189 13.80 15.18 13.87
CA THR A 189 12.81 15.29 14.97
C THR A 189 13.01 14.16 15.97
N GLN A 190 13.03 14.47 17.26
CA GLN A 190 12.81 13.42 18.26
C GLN A 190 11.36 12.98 18.13
N LEU A 191 11.15 11.72 17.75
CA LEU A 191 9.87 11.05 17.93
C LEU A 191 9.92 10.27 19.24
N SER A 192 8.78 10.21 19.91
CA SER A 192 8.59 9.45 21.13
C SER A 192 8.97 8.00 20.87
N GLU A 193 9.76 7.44 21.78
CA GLU A 193 10.08 6.01 21.75
C GLU A 193 8.81 5.14 21.78
N GLN A 194 7.66 5.69 22.20
CA GLN A 194 6.38 4.99 22.27
C GLN A 194 5.57 5.02 20.96
N ALA A 195 5.99 5.83 19.97
CA ALA A 195 5.30 5.94 18.70
C ALA A 195 5.31 4.60 17.95
N ILE A 196 4.14 4.16 17.50
CA ILE A 196 3.99 2.90 16.76
C ILE A 196 3.99 3.19 15.27
N ILE A 197 4.86 2.51 14.52
CA ILE A 197 4.86 2.61 13.07
C ILE A 197 4.33 1.35 12.41
N THR A 198 3.41 1.49 11.48
CA THR A 198 2.88 0.32 10.77
C THR A 198 3.88 -0.17 9.72
N ILE A 199 4.03 -1.49 9.59
CA ILE A 199 4.91 -2.14 8.60
C ILE A 199 4.14 -3.18 7.79
N THR A 200 4.63 -3.55 6.61
CA THR A 200 3.93 -4.51 5.73
C THR A 200 4.74 -5.76 5.38
N SER A 201 6.01 -5.82 5.79
CA SER A 201 6.90 -6.96 5.51
C SER A 201 8.08 -7.01 6.47
N SER A 202 8.74 -8.18 6.58
CA SER A 202 9.97 -8.33 7.36
C SER A 202 11.11 -7.45 6.84
N LYS A 203 11.23 -7.28 5.51
CA LYS A 203 12.19 -6.35 4.91
C LYS A 203 11.97 -4.91 5.37
N MET A 204 10.71 -4.51 5.52
CA MET A 204 10.37 -3.18 6.03
C MET A 204 10.66 -3.07 7.53
N LEU A 205 10.38 -4.11 8.32
CA LEU A 205 10.72 -4.18 9.75
C LEU A 205 12.22 -3.97 9.97
N GLU A 206 13.06 -4.70 9.25
CA GLU A 206 14.52 -4.59 9.35
C GLU A 206 15.00 -3.16 9.07
N PHE A 207 14.45 -2.53 8.01
CA PHE A 207 14.78 -1.15 7.66
C PHE A 207 14.33 -0.16 8.73
N VAL A 208 13.07 -0.24 9.16
CA VAL A 208 12.48 0.63 10.18
C VAL A 208 13.22 0.52 11.52
N ASN A 209 13.60 -0.69 11.94
CA ASN A 209 14.38 -0.91 13.16
C ASN A 209 15.78 -0.30 13.06
N LYS A 210 16.42 -0.37 11.88
CA LYS A 210 17.74 0.22 11.64
C LYS A 210 17.71 1.74 11.76
N GLU A 211 16.60 2.37 11.38
CA GLU A 211 16.35 3.81 11.57
C GLU A 211 15.95 4.18 13.01
N GLY A 212 15.96 3.22 13.95
CA GLY A 212 15.76 3.48 15.39
C GLY A 212 14.32 3.31 15.90
N PHE A 213 13.36 2.97 15.04
CA PHE A 213 11.98 2.73 15.44
C PHE A 213 11.79 1.34 16.05
N LYS A 214 11.48 1.28 17.34
CA LYS A 214 11.37 0.01 18.08
C LYS A 214 9.95 -0.58 18.09
N ASN A 215 8.94 0.28 18.04
CA ASN A 215 7.54 -0.11 18.18
C ASN A 215 6.86 -0.19 16.81
N THR A 216 6.48 -1.40 16.40
CA THR A 216 5.86 -1.62 15.08
C THR A 216 4.55 -2.38 15.15
N LEU A 217 3.66 -2.12 14.20
CA LEU A 217 2.43 -2.88 13.98
C LEU A 217 2.41 -3.46 12.58
N LYS A 218 2.39 -4.80 12.44
CA LYS A 218 2.38 -5.45 11.14
C LYS A 218 0.97 -5.48 10.53
N LEU A 219 0.83 -4.95 9.31
CA LEU A 219 -0.39 -4.97 8.52
C LEU A 219 -0.34 -6.09 7.48
N GLU A 220 -1.15 -7.12 7.66
CA GLU A 220 -1.27 -8.23 6.69
C GLU A 220 -2.09 -7.85 5.44
N ARG A 221 -2.91 -6.79 5.54
CA ARG A 221 -3.74 -6.28 4.45
C ARG A 221 -3.73 -4.76 4.45
N LEU A 222 -3.88 -4.16 3.26
CA LEU A 222 -3.75 -2.71 3.07
C LEU A 222 -5.06 -1.99 2.70
N ASN A 223 -6.21 -2.68 2.83
CA ASN A 223 -7.50 -2.04 2.64
C ASN A 223 -7.91 -1.25 3.90
N ASN A 224 -8.66 -0.17 3.72
CA ASN A 224 -8.99 0.76 4.80
C ASN A 224 -9.79 0.10 5.93
N ASN A 225 -10.64 -0.90 5.64
CA ASN A 225 -11.40 -1.60 6.66
C ASN A 225 -10.50 -2.38 7.62
N TYR A 226 -9.55 -3.13 7.08
CA TYR A 226 -8.57 -3.87 7.88
C TYR A 226 -7.69 -2.94 8.70
N ILE A 227 -7.12 -1.90 8.07
CA ILE A 227 -6.24 -0.96 8.78
C ILE A 227 -7.01 -0.27 9.91
N CYS A 228 -8.21 0.27 9.63
CA CYS A 228 -9.04 0.91 10.63
C CYS A 228 -9.33 -0.01 11.82
N LYS A 229 -9.70 -1.26 11.57
CA LYS A 229 -9.95 -2.26 12.62
C LYS A 229 -8.72 -2.46 13.51
N GLN A 230 -7.55 -2.66 12.93
CA GLN A 230 -6.32 -2.90 13.68
C GLN A 230 -5.91 -1.69 14.54
N ILE A 231 -6.15 -0.47 14.04
CA ILE A 231 -5.91 0.74 14.82
C ILE A 231 -6.88 0.87 15.99
N LEU A 232 -8.16 0.54 15.79
CA LEU A 232 -9.15 0.55 16.88
C LEU A 232 -8.81 -0.48 17.97
N GLU A 233 -8.47 -1.71 17.59
CA GLU A 233 -8.03 -2.77 18.52
C GLU A 233 -6.78 -2.36 19.31
N LEU A 234 -5.83 -1.69 18.65
CA LEU A 234 -4.63 -1.15 19.31
C LEU A 234 -4.98 -0.06 20.34
N ILE A 235 -5.92 0.83 20.00
CA ILE A 235 -6.37 1.90 20.90
C ILE A 235 -7.06 1.31 22.13
N GLU A 236 -7.99 0.37 21.92
CA GLU A 236 -8.70 -0.32 23.00
C GLU A 236 -7.75 -1.05 23.96
N ALA A 237 -6.75 -1.77 23.42
CA ALA A 237 -5.77 -2.49 24.23
C ALA A 237 -4.98 -1.54 25.16
N LYS A 238 -4.51 -0.40 24.63
CA LYS A 238 -3.77 0.60 25.43
C LYS A 238 -4.66 1.29 26.47
N ASP A 239 -5.94 1.52 26.19
CA ASP A 239 -6.87 2.10 27.16
C ASP A 239 -7.16 1.14 28.32
N VAL A 240 -7.24 -0.17 28.06
CA VAL A 240 -7.36 -1.20 29.10
C VAL A 240 -6.11 -1.24 29.99
N ASP A 241 -4.92 -1.20 29.40
CA ASP A 241 -3.66 -1.21 30.17
C ASP A 241 -3.50 0.05 31.04
N ARG A 242 -3.88 1.22 30.54
CA ARG A 242 -3.90 2.48 31.32
C ARG A 242 -4.84 2.39 32.52
N LYS A 243 -6.05 1.83 32.34
CA LYS A 243 -7.01 1.65 33.44
C LYS A 243 -6.49 0.71 34.50
N LYS A 244 -5.90 -0.44 34.13
CA LYS A 244 -5.30 -1.40 35.09
C LYS A 244 -4.19 -0.79 35.92
N HIS A 245 -3.30 0.00 35.32
CA HIS A 245 -2.20 0.66 36.04
C HIS A 245 -2.66 1.84 36.93
N SER A 246 -3.79 2.47 36.60
CA SER A 246 -4.37 3.53 37.45
C SER A 246 -5.04 2.99 38.72
N THR A 247 -5.55 1.74 38.69
CA THR A 247 -6.17 1.07 39.84
C THR A 247 -5.16 0.50 40.84
N THR A 248 -3.96 0.08 40.39
CA THR A 248 -2.90 -0.44 41.28
C THR A 248 -2.07 0.64 41.98
N ARG A 249 -2.17 1.91 41.58
CA ARG A 249 -1.52 3.05 42.27
C ARG A 249 -2.39 3.69 43.36
N LYS A 250 -3.62 3.21 43.56
CA LYS A 250 -4.57 3.71 44.57
C LYS A 250 -4.80 2.73 45.74
N SER A 251 -3.97 1.70 45.86
CA SER A 251 -3.99 0.72 46.97
C SER A 251 -2.74 0.84 47.82
#